data_AF-A0ABC9VLK3-F1
#
_entry.id   AF-A0ABC9VLK3-F1
#
_cell.length_a   1.000
_cell.length_b   1.000
_cell.length_c   1.000
_cell.angle_alpha   90.00
_cell.angle_beta   90.00
_cell.angle_gamma   90.00
#
_symmetry.space_group_name_H-M   'P 1'
#
loop_
_entity.id
_entity.type
_entity.pdbx_description
1 polymer ?
#
loop_
_entity_poly.entity_id
_entity_poly.type
_entity_poly.pdbx_seq_one_letter_code
_entity_poly.pdbx_strand_id
1 'polypeptide(L)'
;MSGTRSDSDDQFQENGKHISDMFNQSSFTTTTVTNQRNCVKVDRDADLRRVGPSRLELAKELGATDAINSKDEDPVKKIQELTNGYGIDYAVDTTGLPAVMKLALDALHKVVHLQLLP
;
A
#
# COMPACT_ATOMS: atom_id res chain seq x y z
N MET A 1 12.26 -14.34 1.11
CA MET A 1 11.65 -13.77 -0.11
C MET A 1 12.78 -13.60 -1.11
N SER A 2 13.02 -14.61 -1.93
CA SER A 2 13.98 -14.54 -3.03
C SER A 2 13.31 -15.08 -4.28
N GLY A 3 13.48 -14.37 -5.40
CA GLY A 3 13.31 -14.96 -6.72
C GLY A 3 14.61 -15.67 -7.08
N THR A 4 14.52 -16.86 -7.67
CA THR A 4 15.64 -17.43 -8.41
C THR A 4 15.21 -17.49 -9.85
N ARG A 5 16.14 -17.15 -10.76
CA ARG A 5 15.88 -17.26 -12.18
C ARG A 5 15.60 -18.73 -12.53
N SER A 6 14.81 -18.98 -13.58
CA SER A 6 14.39 -20.35 -13.94
C SER A 6 15.55 -21.27 -14.34
N ASP A 7 16.71 -20.71 -14.66
CA ASP A 7 17.97 -21.40 -14.94
C ASP A 7 18.90 -21.48 -13.72
N SER A 8 18.41 -21.11 -12.52
CA SER A 8 19.16 -21.06 -11.26
C SER A 8 20.37 -20.11 -11.27
N ASP A 9 20.48 -19.24 -12.27
CA ASP A 9 21.54 -18.24 -12.35
C ASP A 9 21.22 -17.01 -11.48
N ASP A 10 22.26 -16.37 -10.97
CA ASP A 10 22.17 -15.24 -10.07
C ASP A 10 21.86 -13.97 -10.85
N GLN A 11 20.67 -13.41 -10.64
CA GLN A 11 20.27 -12.18 -11.30
C GLN A 11 21.12 -10.98 -10.87
N PHE A 12 21.52 -10.93 -9.61
CA PHE A 12 22.32 -9.85 -9.06
C PHE A 12 23.54 -10.42 -8.32
N GLN A 13 24.70 -9.84 -8.61
CA GLN A 13 25.94 -10.10 -7.88
C GLN A 13 26.63 -8.78 -7.55
N GLU A 14 27.22 -8.71 -6.37
CA GLU A 14 28.12 -7.61 -5.98
C GLU A 14 29.45 -8.20 -5.54
N ASN A 15 30.56 -7.78 -6.16
CA ASN A 15 31.90 -8.29 -5.87
C ASN A 15 32.00 -9.84 -5.92
N GLY A 16 31.27 -10.47 -6.84
CA GLY A 16 31.23 -11.93 -6.98
C GLY A 16 30.42 -12.67 -5.91
N LYS A 17 29.64 -11.94 -5.09
CA LYS A 17 28.70 -12.51 -4.12
C LYS A 17 27.26 -12.34 -4.59
N HIS A 18 26.48 -13.40 -4.45
CA HIS A 18 25.04 -13.40 -4.70
C HIS A 18 24.33 -12.26 -3.94
N ILE A 19 23.42 -11.58 -4.62
CA ILE A 19 22.45 -10.64 -4.03
C ILE A 19 21.05 -11.18 -4.27
N SER A 20 20.29 -11.36 -3.19
CA SER A 20 18.93 -11.89 -3.25
C SER A 20 17.97 -10.96 -3.99
N ASP A 21 17.10 -11.54 -4.80
CA ASP A 21 15.98 -10.84 -5.42
C ASP A 21 14.85 -10.53 -4.44
N MET A 22 14.05 -9.49 -4.74
CA MET A 22 12.87 -9.11 -3.96
C MET A 22 11.60 -9.23 -4.81
N PHE A 23 10.68 -10.08 -4.37
CA PHE A 23 9.36 -10.33 -4.98
C PHE A 23 9.40 -10.64 -6.50
N ASN A 24 10.54 -11.10 -7.02
CA ASN A 24 10.76 -11.34 -8.45
C ASN A 24 10.53 -10.09 -9.34
N GLN A 25 10.85 -8.91 -8.80
CA GLN A 25 10.77 -7.63 -9.49
C GLN A 25 11.96 -6.70 -9.17
N SER A 26 12.53 -6.76 -7.96
CA SER A 26 13.78 -6.07 -7.57
C SER A 26 13.86 -4.62 -8.06
N SER A 27 12.77 -3.86 -7.89
CA SER A 27 12.51 -2.55 -8.52
C SER A 27 13.35 -1.39 -7.97
N PHE A 28 14.23 -1.62 -6.99
CA PHE A 28 15.20 -0.65 -6.49
C PHE A 28 16.56 -0.73 -7.21
N THR A 29 16.56 -1.19 -8.46
CA THR A 29 17.74 -1.28 -9.33
C THR A 29 17.50 -0.46 -10.61
N THR A 30 18.55 0.07 -11.22
CA THR A 30 18.44 0.81 -12.48
C THR A 30 17.91 -0.07 -13.63
N THR A 31 18.26 -1.36 -13.58
CA THR A 31 17.83 -2.37 -14.55
C THR A 31 17.59 -3.67 -13.81
N THR A 32 16.48 -4.34 -14.11
CA THR A 32 16.10 -5.63 -13.54
C THR A 32 15.64 -6.58 -14.65
N VAL A 33 15.81 -7.88 -14.44
CA VAL A 33 15.16 -8.93 -15.23
C VAL A 33 13.94 -9.39 -14.43
N THR A 34 12.81 -9.58 -15.09
CA THR A 34 11.64 -10.16 -14.44
C THR A 34 10.95 -11.10 -15.42
N ASN A 35 10.16 -12.03 -14.88
CA ASN A 35 9.39 -12.95 -15.69
C ASN A 35 8.27 -12.18 -16.41
N GLN A 36 7.99 -12.53 -17.68
CA GLN A 36 6.88 -11.94 -18.43
C GLN A 36 5.54 -12.02 -17.68
N ARG A 37 5.30 -13.08 -16.89
CA ARG A 37 4.09 -13.24 -16.07
C ARG A 37 3.92 -12.15 -15.00
N ASN A 38 5.02 -11.50 -14.63
CA ASN A 38 5.06 -10.41 -13.64
C ASN A 38 5.11 -9.02 -14.30
N CYS A 39 5.05 -8.95 -15.64
CA CYS A 39 5.03 -7.70 -16.40
C CYS A 39 3.61 -7.39 -16.89
N VAL A 40 3.09 -6.22 -16.53
CA VAL A 40 1.89 -5.66 -17.15
C VAL A 40 2.31 -4.57 -18.13
N LYS A 41 1.92 -4.70 -19.40
CA LYS A 41 2.17 -3.68 -20.42
C LYS A 41 1.21 -2.51 -20.20
N VAL A 42 1.75 -1.30 -20.08
CA VAL A 42 0.99 -0.05 -19.98
C VAL A 42 1.05 0.74 -21.28
N ASP A 43 0.18 1.75 -21.40
CA ASP A 43 0.23 2.72 -22.50
C ASP A 43 1.59 3.44 -22.52
N ARG A 44 2.09 3.76 -23.72
CA ARG A 44 3.37 4.47 -23.88
C ARG A 44 3.32 5.89 -23.36
N ASP A 45 2.13 6.50 -23.36
CA ASP A 45 1.92 7.88 -22.96
C ASP A 45 1.53 8.01 -21.48
N ALA A 46 1.50 6.88 -20.74
CA ALA A 46 1.22 6.88 -19.30
C ALA A 46 2.35 7.57 -18.51
N ASP A 47 2.00 8.54 -17.67
CA ASP A 47 2.96 9.17 -16.77
C ASP A 47 3.31 8.25 -15.61
N LEU A 48 4.43 7.54 -15.74
CA LEU A 48 4.96 6.60 -14.74
C LEU A 48 5.32 7.27 -13.39
N ARG A 49 5.35 8.61 -13.32
CA ARG A 49 5.65 9.37 -12.09
C ARG A 49 4.41 9.64 -11.23
N ARG A 50 3.20 9.35 -11.71
CA ARG A 50 1.95 9.59 -10.95
C ARG A 50 1.77 8.66 -9.73
N VAL A 51 2.77 7.84 -9.42
CA VAL A 51 2.87 7.07 -8.18
C VAL A 51 3.69 7.91 -7.17
N GLY A 52 3.08 8.93 -6.57
CA GLY A 52 3.81 9.98 -5.82
C GLY A 52 3.07 10.65 -4.65
N PRO A 53 3.78 11.43 -3.80
CA PRO A 53 3.58 11.49 -2.34
C PRO A 53 2.57 12.52 -1.78
N SER A 54 1.45 12.80 -2.45
CA SER A 54 0.33 13.57 -1.84
C SER A 54 -0.87 12.67 -1.59
N ARG A 55 -0.73 11.76 -0.62
CA ARG A 55 -1.71 10.68 -0.36
C ARG A 55 -3.14 11.18 -0.12
N LEU A 56 -3.32 12.35 0.51
CA LEU A 56 -4.64 12.90 0.80
C LEU A 56 -5.34 13.48 -0.43
N GLU A 57 -4.62 14.28 -1.24
CA GLU A 57 -5.18 14.84 -2.48
C GLU A 57 -5.45 13.75 -3.51
N LEU A 58 -4.54 12.77 -3.63
CA LEU A 58 -4.77 11.61 -4.48
C LEU A 58 -5.97 10.77 -4.01
N ALA A 59 -6.18 10.61 -2.70
CA ALA A 59 -7.35 9.91 -2.17
C ALA A 59 -8.66 10.59 -2.61
N LYS A 60 -8.71 11.92 -2.57
CA LYS A 60 -9.86 12.70 -3.04
C LYS A 60 -10.08 12.55 -4.55
N GLU A 61 -9.01 12.63 -5.36
CA GLU A 61 -9.08 12.38 -6.81
C GLU A 61 -9.62 10.98 -7.15
N LEU A 62 -9.30 9.98 -6.32
CA LEU A 62 -9.76 8.60 -6.49
C LEU A 62 -11.15 8.32 -5.87
N GLY A 63 -11.82 9.33 -5.33
CA GLY A 63 -13.22 9.24 -4.90
C GLY A 63 -13.45 9.23 -3.38
N ALA A 64 -12.42 9.45 -2.55
CA ALA A 64 -12.65 9.69 -1.12
C ALA A 64 -13.41 11.00 -0.93
N THR A 65 -14.53 10.97 -0.20
CA THR A 65 -15.30 12.17 0.14
C THR A 65 -14.55 13.04 1.15
N ASP A 66 -13.84 12.40 2.07
CA ASP A 66 -13.14 13.02 3.19
C ASP A 66 -11.75 12.40 3.33
N ALA A 67 -10.78 13.22 3.73
CA ALA A 67 -9.41 12.78 3.96
C ALA A 67 -8.91 13.41 5.27
N ILE A 68 -8.45 12.58 6.20
CA ILE A 68 -8.06 13.00 7.56
C ILE A 68 -6.55 12.76 7.74
N ASN A 69 -5.84 13.77 8.22
CA ASN A 69 -4.44 13.64 8.59
C ASN A 69 -4.31 13.43 10.10
N SER A 70 -3.88 12.24 10.52
CA SER A 70 -3.71 11.90 11.93
C SER A 70 -2.62 12.71 12.66
N LYS A 71 -1.82 13.50 11.94
CA LYS A 71 -0.87 14.45 12.54
C LYS A 71 -1.53 15.73 13.03
N ASP A 72 -2.66 16.09 12.42
CA ASP A 72 -3.32 17.38 12.65
C ASP A 72 -4.50 17.22 13.62
N GLU A 73 -5.17 16.06 13.61
CA GLU A 73 -6.32 15.78 14.46
C GLU A 73 -6.46 14.28 14.83
N ASP A 74 -7.32 13.99 15.81
CA ASP A 74 -7.66 12.63 16.21
C ASP A 74 -8.63 12.02 15.17
N PRO A 75 -8.19 11.00 14.40
CA PRO A 75 -8.99 10.46 13.31
C PRO A 75 -10.27 9.78 13.79
N VAL A 76 -10.29 9.17 14.99
CA VAL A 76 -11.49 8.49 15.50
C VAL A 76 -12.57 9.51 15.86
N LYS A 77 -12.17 10.58 16.55
CA LYS A 77 -13.11 11.68 16.85
C LYS A 77 -13.63 12.32 15.58
N LYS A 78 -12.76 12.56 14.60
CA LYS A 78 -13.16 13.16 13.34
C LYS A 78 -14.16 12.29 12.57
N ILE A 79 -13.93 10.98 12.52
CA ILE A 79 -14.87 10.03 11.95
C ILE A 79 -16.21 10.08 12.69
N GLN A 80 -16.20 10.15 14.02
CA GLN A 80 -17.44 10.28 14.80
C GLN A 80 -18.20 11.57 14.48
N GLU A 81 -17.51 12.71 14.35
CA GLU A 81 -18.13 13.98 13.95
C GLU A 81 -18.79 13.88 12.57
N LEU A 82 -18.06 13.33 11.58
CA LEU A 82 -18.55 13.17 10.20
C LEU A 82 -19.74 12.20 10.10
N THR A 83 -19.84 11.25 11.05
CA THR A 83 -20.87 10.21 11.07
C THR A 83 -21.96 10.47 12.11
N ASN A 84 -22.05 11.69 12.68
CA ASN A 84 -23.01 12.04 13.73
C ASN A 84 -23.00 11.09 14.94
N GLY A 85 -21.81 10.62 15.31
CA GLY A 85 -21.58 9.69 16.42
C GLY A 85 -21.90 8.22 16.11
N TYR A 86 -22.28 7.89 14.87
CA TYR A 86 -22.58 6.52 14.47
C TYR A 86 -21.32 5.64 14.44
N GLY A 87 -20.22 6.15 13.89
CA GLY A 87 -19.03 5.35 13.52
C GLY A 87 -19.11 4.88 12.07
N ILE A 88 -18.16 4.05 11.65
CA ILE A 88 -18.11 3.49 10.28
C ILE A 88 -18.61 2.04 10.25
N ASP A 89 -19.21 1.64 9.13
CA ASP A 89 -19.63 0.26 8.89
C ASP A 89 -18.46 -0.65 8.53
N TYR A 90 -17.46 -0.14 7.83
CA TYR A 90 -16.33 -0.95 7.38
C TYR A 90 -15.04 -0.17 7.52
N ALA A 91 -13.99 -0.85 7.95
CA ALA A 91 -12.64 -0.31 7.99
C ALA A 91 -11.68 -1.28 7.27
N VAL A 92 -10.76 -0.72 6.49
CA VAL A 92 -9.70 -1.45 5.79
C VAL A 92 -8.37 -0.86 6.21
N ASP A 93 -7.54 -1.65 6.89
CA ASP A 93 -6.17 -1.26 7.21
C ASP A 93 -5.21 -1.79 6.13
N THR A 94 -4.42 -0.87 5.57
CA THR A 94 -3.36 -1.16 4.58
C THR A 94 -1.98 -0.83 5.13
N THR A 95 -1.88 -0.48 6.42
CA THR A 95 -0.62 -0.09 7.06
C THR A 95 0.07 -1.26 7.73
N GLY A 96 -0.68 -2.25 8.21
CA GLY A 96 -0.14 -3.39 8.97
C GLY A 96 0.28 -3.01 10.40
N LEU A 97 0.03 -1.78 10.85
CA LEU A 97 0.48 -1.30 12.16
C LEU A 97 -0.58 -1.57 13.25
N PRO A 98 -0.25 -2.29 14.35
CA PRO A 98 -1.23 -2.60 15.40
C PRO A 98 -1.92 -1.37 16.00
N ALA A 99 -1.22 -0.24 16.11
CA ALA A 99 -1.78 1.01 16.59
C ALA A 99 -2.88 1.55 15.65
N VAL A 100 -2.71 1.41 14.33
CA VAL A 100 -3.68 1.86 13.32
C VAL A 100 -4.86 0.89 13.24
N MET A 101 -4.60 -0.42 13.34
CA MET A 101 -5.67 -1.43 13.44
C MET A 101 -6.58 -1.17 14.64
N LYS A 102 -6.02 -0.75 15.78
CA LYS A 102 -6.82 -0.37 16.95
C LYS A 102 -7.70 0.86 16.67
N LEU A 103 -7.15 1.90 16.05
CA LEU A 103 -7.94 3.09 15.67
C LEU A 103 -9.08 2.72 14.70
N ALA A 104 -8.82 1.83 13.74
CA ALA A 104 -9.84 1.32 12.84
C ALA A 104 -10.96 0.59 13.61
N LEU A 105 -10.62 -0.22 14.61
CA LEU A 105 -11.59 -0.89 15.48
C LEU A 105 -12.39 0.11 16.33
N ASP A 106 -11.73 1.11 16.91
CA ASP A 106 -12.36 2.14 17.74
C ASP A 106 -13.31 3.05 16.92
N ALA A 107 -13.12 3.14 15.61
CA ALA A 107 -13.97 3.90 14.70
C ALA A 107 -15.22 3.13 14.24
N LEU A 108 -15.23 1.80 14.31
CA LEU A 108 -16.37 0.97 13.90
C LEU A 108 -17.57 1.17 14.83
N HIS A 109 -18.78 1.19 14.25
CA HIS A 109 -19.97 1.08 15.08
C HIS A 109 -20.07 -0.33 15.69
N LYS A 110 -20.82 -0.50 16.80
CA LYS A 110 -20.78 -1.71 17.66
C LYS A 110 -21.18 -3.05 16.99
N VAL A 111 -21.50 -3.09 15.70
CA VAL A 111 -22.02 -4.28 15.01
C VAL A 111 -21.46 -4.37 13.58
N VAL A 112 -20.14 -4.53 13.37
CA VAL A 112 -19.58 -4.61 11.99
C VAL A 112 -18.22 -5.32 11.86
N HIS A 113 -17.86 -5.60 10.60
CA HIS A 113 -16.78 -6.48 10.14
C HIS A 113 -15.50 -5.69 9.81
N LEU A 114 -14.34 -6.17 10.30
CA LEU A 114 -13.00 -5.62 10.02
C LEU A 114 -12.22 -6.57 9.10
N GLN A 115 -11.67 -6.04 8.00
CA GLN A 115 -10.81 -6.79 7.09
C GLN A 115 -9.37 -6.28 7.15
N LEU A 116 -8.45 -7.13 7.62
CA LEU A 116 -7.02 -6.88 7.64
C LEU A 116 -6.38 -7.51 6.39
N LEU A 117 -5.65 -6.72 5.61
CA LEU A 117 -4.88 -7.24 4.48
C LEU A 117 -3.44 -7.51 4.96
N PRO A 118 -2.87 -8.69 4.64
CA PRO A 118 -1.51 -9.07 5.06
C PRO A 118 -0.40 -8.32 4.32
#